data_AF-A0A6P1KT81-F1
#
_entry.id   AF-A0A6P1KT81-F1
#
_cell.length_a   1.000
_cell.length_b   1.000
_cell.length_c   1.000
_cell.angle_alpha   90.00
_cell.angle_beta   90.00
_cell.angle_gamma   90.00
#
_symmetry.space_group_name_H-M   'P 1'
#
loop_
_entity.id
_entity.type
_entity.pdbx_description
1 polymer ?
#
loop_
_entity_poly.entity_id
_entity_poly.type
_entity_poly.pdbx_seq_one_letter_code
_entity_poly.pdbx_strand_id
1 'polypeptide(L)'
;MQLKLSYVPKYSALFPSPWHTIDSGLPSGGSSGAEYFANLYPEDIPSYIRRNELFFDGKKWRYKTPHKKVFTPNGEYNFVVQRVQIYIARQKFSFGSHIDIARGNNVAFAGQIRFGHNKNNKGQIKYWNNASGHYKPSANSAGNAGLPLNLFIPYGF
;
A
#
# COMPACT_ATOMS: atom_id res chain seq x y z
N MET A 1 16.18 -29.42 -34.89
CA MET A 1 15.61 -28.08 -34.61
C MET A 1 15.11 -28.10 -33.17
N GLN A 2 15.90 -27.58 -32.21
CA GLN A 2 15.57 -27.59 -30.77
C GLN A 2 15.08 -26.19 -30.37
N LEU A 3 13.87 -26.10 -29.80
CA LEU A 3 13.33 -24.88 -29.24
C LEU A 3 13.55 -24.85 -27.72
N LYS A 4 14.09 -23.73 -27.26
CA LYS A 4 14.46 -23.40 -25.88
C LYS A 4 13.25 -23.44 -24.93
N LEU A 5 13.40 -24.11 -23.79
CA LEU A 5 12.57 -23.93 -22.60
C LEU A 5 12.72 -22.49 -22.08
N SER A 6 11.61 -21.77 -21.97
CA SER A 6 11.50 -20.53 -21.21
C SER A 6 11.28 -20.84 -19.72
N TYR A 7 12.15 -20.28 -18.88
CA TYR A 7 12.07 -20.36 -17.42
C TYR A 7 10.95 -19.43 -16.91
N VAL A 8 9.92 -20.00 -16.29
CA VAL A 8 8.87 -19.27 -15.57
C VAL A 8 9.20 -19.36 -14.08
N PRO A 9 9.43 -18.24 -13.36
CA PRO A 9 9.62 -18.31 -11.91
C PRO A 9 8.30 -18.70 -11.23
N LYS A 10 8.36 -19.82 -10.51
CA LYS A 10 7.30 -20.39 -9.67
C LYS A 10 6.99 -19.46 -8.50
N TYR A 11 5.87 -18.74 -8.56
CA TYR A 11 5.13 -18.31 -7.37
C TYR A 11 3.62 -18.34 -7.68
N SER A 12 3.08 -19.56 -7.77
CA SER A 12 1.63 -19.82 -7.84
C SER A 12 1.28 -20.87 -6.82
N ALA A 13 0.81 -20.42 -5.65
CA ALA A 13 -0.01 -21.09 -4.64
C ALA A 13 0.20 -20.24 -3.38
N LEU A 14 -0.79 -19.49 -2.87
CA LEU A 14 -1.94 -20.01 -2.16
C LEU A 14 -2.90 -18.83 -1.94
N PHE A 15 -4.03 -18.73 -2.65
CA PHE A 15 -5.18 -17.96 -2.15
C PHE A 15 -6.46 -18.50 -2.83
N PRO A 16 -7.45 -19.00 -2.08
CA PRO A 16 -8.79 -19.14 -2.62
C PRO A 16 -9.42 -17.73 -2.78
N SER A 17 -10.04 -17.50 -3.92
CA SER A 17 -10.79 -16.29 -4.24
C SER A 17 -12.09 -16.17 -3.43
N PRO A 18 -12.62 -14.95 -3.27
CA PRO A 18 -13.62 -14.59 -2.26
C PRO A 18 -15.04 -14.77 -2.77
N TRP A 19 -15.99 -15.05 -1.86
CA TRP A 19 -17.36 -14.51 -1.72
C TRP A 19 -18.14 -15.39 -0.71
N HIS A 20 -19.13 -14.80 -0.03
CA HIS A 20 -20.02 -15.36 1.02
C HIS A 20 -19.41 -15.33 2.45
N THR A 21 -20.03 -14.81 3.51
CA THR A 21 -21.34 -14.19 3.77
C THR A 21 -21.16 -13.32 5.03
N ILE A 22 -21.94 -12.25 5.14
CA ILE A 22 -22.18 -11.50 6.39
C ILE A 22 -22.60 -12.47 7.51
N ASP A 23 -21.76 -12.63 8.54
CA ASP A 23 -22.19 -13.20 9.82
C ASP A 23 -21.76 -12.30 10.97
N SER A 24 -22.76 -11.85 11.70
CA SER A 24 -22.71 -11.04 12.90
C SER A 24 -22.29 -11.90 14.09
N GLY A 25 -21.02 -11.81 14.49
CA GLY A 25 -20.58 -12.41 15.76
C GLY A 25 -19.08 -12.31 16.04
N LEU A 26 -18.70 -11.42 16.95
CA LEU A 26 -17.43 -11.51 17.70
C LEU A 26 -17.48 -12.71 18.68
N PRO A 27 -16.34 -13.18 19.23
CA PRO A 27 -15.04 -13.44 18.59
C PRO A 27 -14.46 -14.80 19.03
N SER A 28 -13.62 -15.47 18.23
CA SER A 28 -12.61 -16.38 18.77
C SER A 28 -11.49 -16.74 17.78
N GLY A 29 -10.25 -16.60 18.27
CA GLY A 29 -9.15 -17.54 18.02
C GLY A 29 -8.69 -17.79 16.59
N GLY A 30 -7.60 -17.11 16.20
CA GLY A 30 -6.53 -17.75 15.41
C GLY A 30 -6.83 -18.02 13.93
N SER A 31 -7.05 -16.96 13.16
CA SER A 31 -6.98 -17.01 11.70
C SER A 31 -5.87 -16.08 11.25
N SER A 32 -4.83 -16.60 10.59
CA SER A 32 -3.82 -15.83 9.86
C SER A 32 -4.41 -15.14 8.62
N GLY A 33 -5.59 -14.53 8.76
CA GLY A 33 -6.14 -13.57 7.81
C GLY A 33 -5.41 -12.27 8.04
N ALA A 34 -4.84 -11.70 6.97
CA ALA A 34 -4.17 -10.41 7.04
C ALA A 34 -5.06 -9.43 7.82
N GLU A 35 -4.55 -8.91 8.94
CA GLU A 35 -5.24 -7.92 9.74
C GLU A 35 -5.53 -6.71 8.85
N TYR A 36 -6.82 -6.45 8.63
CA TYR A 36 -7.27 -5.27 7.89
C TYR A 36 -7.68 -4.19 8.87
N PHE A 37 -7.21 -2.97 8.62
CA PHE A 37 -7.57 -1.78 9.36
C PHE A 37 -8.81 -1.15 8.72
N ALA A 38 -9.86 -0.99 9.52
CA ALA A 38 -11.09 -0.34 9.09
C ALA A 38 -10.92 1.18 9.05
N ASN A 39 -11.75 1.85 8.23
CA ASN A 39 -11.88 3.30 8.30
C ASN A 39 -12.53 3.69 9.63
N LEU A 40 -11.83 4.47 10.44
CA LEU A 40 -12.28 4.95 11.76
C LEU A 40 -13.35 6.05 11.68
N TYR A 41 -13.53 6.67 10.50
CA TYR A 41 -14.51 7.73 10.25
C TYR A 41 -15.34 7.37 9.00
N PRO A 42 -16.26 6.39 9.10
CA PRO A 42 -17.05 5.92 7.97
C PRO A 42 -18.00 6.97 7.37
N GLU A 43 -18.33 8.02 8.11
CA GLU A 43 -19.12 9.17 7.68
C GLU A 43 -18.37 10.11 6.73
N ASP A 44 -17.03 10.10 6.77
CA ASP A 44 -16.21 10.91 5.86
C ASP A 44 -16.31 10.37 4.43
N ILE A 45 -16.70 11.23 3.50
CA ILE A 45 -16.88 10.85 2.10
C ILE A 45 -15.53 10.97 1.36
N PRO A 46 -14.96 9.88 0.82
CA PRO A 46 -13.70 9.94 0.10
C PRO A 46 -13.83 10.77 -1.19
N SER A 47 -12.88 11.65 -1.42
CA SER A 47 -12.79 12.37 -2.69
C SER A 47 -12.23 11.49 -3.80
N TYR A 48 -12.76 11.65 -5.01
CA TYR A 48 -12.27 10.91 -6.17
C TYR A 48 -10.97 11.51 -6.71
N ILE A 49 -9.84 11.06 -6.17
CA ILE A 49 -8.50 11.48 -6.63
C ILE A 49 -7.88 10.51 -7.64
N ARG A 50 -6.77 10.92 -8.26
CA ARG A 50 -5.85 10.00 -8.95
C ARG A 50 -4.90 9.36 -7.93
N ARG A 51 -5.03 8.05 -7.70
CA ARG A 51 -4.03 7.22 -7.01
C ARG A 51 -3.16 6.49 -8.02
N ASN A 52 -1.89 6.25 -7.68
CA ASN A 52 -0.95 5.53 -8.55
C ASN A 52 -0.48 4.25 -7.87
N GLU A 53 -0.28 3.19 -8.64
CA GLU A 53 0.23 1.91 -8.13
C GLU A 53 1.75 1.97 -8.02
N LEU A 54 2.28 1.83 -6.80
CA LEU A 54 3.70 1.80 -6.51
C LEU A 54 4.23 0.36 -6.62
N PHE A 55 5.36 0.19 -7.28
CA PHE A 55 6.04 -1.10 -7.43
C PHE A 55 7.56 -0.92 -7.48
N PHE A 56 8.29 -1.99 -7.14
CA PHE A 56 9.75 -2.04 -7.27
C PHE A 56 10.11 -2.70 -8.62
N ASP A 57 10.98 -2.07 -9.40
CA ASP A 57 11.37 -2.58 -10.73
C ASP A 57 12.62 -3.47 -10.71
N GLY A 58 13.12 -3.82 -9.53
CA GLY A 58 14.39 -4.54 -9.32
C GLY A 58 15.57 -3.62 -9.02
N LYS A 59 15.45 -2.30 -9.29
CA LYS A 59 16.51 -1.31 -9.04
C LYS A 59 16.05 -0.12 -8.21
N LYS A 60 14.84 0.37 -8.45
CA LYS A 60 14.26 1.50 -7.73
C LYS A 60 12.74 1.41 -7.70
N TRP A 61 12.15 2.16 -6.80
CA TRP A 61 10.70 2.30 -6.76
C TRP A 61 10.21 3.14 -7.94
N ARG A 62 9.10 2.71 -8.50
CA ARG A 62 8.40 3.31 -9.64
C ARG A 62 6.91 3.32 -9.34
N TYR A 63 6.16 4.18 -10.00
CA TYR A 63 4.70 4.09 -9.95
C TYR A 63 4.08 4.12 -11.34
N LYS A 64 2.97 3.42 -11.48
CA LYS A 64 2.14 3.36 -12.68
C LYS A 64 0.88 4.20 -12.46
N THR A 65 0.59 5.08 -13.40
CA THR A 65 -0.68 5.81 -13.41
C THR A 65 -1.81 4.90 -13.92
N PRO A 66 -3.09 5.27 -13.70
CA PRO A 66 -4.22 4.52 -14.29
C PRO A 66 -4.12 4.37 -15.82
N HIS A 67 -3.44 5.30 -16.51
CA HIS A 67 -3.19 5.27 -17.95
C HIS A 67 -1.92 4.50 -18.33
N LYS A 68 -1.41 3.64 -17.45
CA LYS A 68 -0.23 2.77 -17.65
C LYS A 68 1.10 3.50 -17.89
N LYS A 69 1.16 4.82 -17.67
CA LYS A 69 2.43 5.58 -17.72
C LYS A 69 3.24 5.32 -16.45
N VAL A 70 4.54 5.10 -16.61
CA VAL A 70 5.45 4.78 -15.49
C VAL A 70 6.35 5.97 -15.17
N PHE A 71 6.41 6.31 -13.89
CA PHE A 71 7.23 7.40 -13.37
C PHE A 71 8.07 6.94 -12.18
N THR A 72 9.06 7.75 -11.81
CA THR A 72 9.80 7.56 -10.55
C THR A 72 9.22 8.51 -9.50
N PRO A 73 8.89 8.05 -8.28
CA PRO A 73 8.42 8.91 -7.20
C PRO A 73 9.55 9.79 -6.65
N ASN A 74 9.19 10.96 -6.11
CA ASN A 74 10.09 11.83 -5.36
C ASN A 74 9.37 12.64 -4.29
N GLY A 75 10.09 13.00 -3.23
CA GLY A 75 9.47 13.69 -2.10
C GLY A 75 8.47 12.77 -1.39
N GLU A 76 7.38 13.36 -0.91
CA GLU A 76 6.48 12.71 0.05
C GLU A 76 5.13 12.35 -0.54
N TYR A 77 4.60 11.23 -0.08
CA TYR A 77 3.32 10.67 -0.47
C TYR A 77 2.64 10.05 0.75
N ASN A 78 1.31 10.12 0.75
CA ASN A 78 0.50 9.18 1.52
C ASN A 78 0.39 7.89 0.72
N PHE A 79 0.36 6.76 1.42
CA PHE A 79 0.16 5.46 0.82
C PHE A 79 -0.84 4.61 1.59
N VAL A 80 -1.48 3.69 0.88
CA VAL A 80 -2.31 2.63 1.44
C VAL A 80 -2.00 1.32 0.75
N VAL A 81 -2.15 0.22 1.47
CA VAL A 81 -2.00 -1.14 0.94
C VAL A 81 -3.37 -1.80 0.87
N GLN A 82 -3.76 -2.21 -0.34
CA GLN A 82 -5.02 -2.90 -0.59
C GLN A 82 -4.76 -4.09 -1.50
N ARG A 83 -5.20 -5.28 -1.10
CA ARG A 83 -5.03 -6.52 -1.89
C ARG A 83 -3.58 -6.75 -2.34
N VAL A 84 -2.62 -6.43 -1.47
CA VAL A 84 -1.15 -6.51 -1.71
C VAL A 84 -0.61 -5.44 -2.68
N GLN A 85 -1.45 -4.58 -3.26
CA GLN A 85 -0.98 -3.43 -4.02
C GLN A 85 -0.79 -2.20 -3.13
N ILE A 86 0.30 -1.48 -3.35
CA ILE A 86 0.57 -0.21 -2.69
C ILE A 86 0.07 0.92 -3.61
N TYR A 87 -0.87 1.71 -3.12
CA TYR A 87 -1.35 2.91 -3.81
C TYR A 87 -0.79 4.16 -3.15
N ILE A 88 -0.28 5.09 -3.96
CA ILE A 88 0.28 6.36 -3.50
C ILE A 88 -0.46 7.55 -4.10
N ALA A 89 -0.55 8.64 -3.33
CA ALA A 89 -0.91 9.96 -3.82
C ALA A 89 -0.08 11.03 -3.12
N ARG A 90 0.22 12.12 -3.83
CA ARG A 90 0.85 13.27 -3.18
C ARG A 90 -0.13 13.90 -2.21
N GLN A 91 0.34 14.24 -1.02
CA GLN A 91 -0.39 15.11 -0.14
C GLN A 91 -0.39 16.52 -0.77
N LYS A 92 -1.56 16.99 -1.19
CA LYS A 92 -1.82 18.40 -1.50
C LYS A 92 -2.92 18.87 -0.55
N PHE A 93 -2.96 20.17 -0.25
CA PHE A 93 -3.78 20.82 0.80
C PHE A 93 -5.23 20.34 0.98
N SER A 94 -5.85 19.67 0.01
CA SER A 94 -7.21 19.12 0.12
C SER A 94 -7.41 17.74 -0.54
N PHE A 95 -6.34 17.08 -1.00
CA PHE A 95 -6.44 15.81 -1.74
C PHE A 95 -5.27 14.89 -1.43
N GLY A 96 -5.54 13.59 -1.49
CA GLY A 96 -4.52 12.58 -1.23
C GLY A 96 -4.45 12.18 0.23
N SER A 97 -5.56 12.32 0.97
CA SER A 97 -5.73 11.71 2.28
C SER A 97 -5.81 10.18 2.15
N HIS A 98 -5.58 9.44 3.23
CA HIS A 98 -5.61 7.98 3.19
C HIS A 98 -7.00 7.44 2.80
N ILE A 99 -8.09 8.09 3.22
CA ILE A 99 -9.45 7.69 2.83
C ILE A 99 -9.69 7.87 1.33
N ASP A 100 -9.20 8.96 0.73
CA ASP A 100 -9.30 9.20 -0.72
C ASP A 100 -8.57 8.12 -1.52
N ILE A 101 -7.37 7.74 -1.08
CA ILE A 101 -6.55 6.73 -1.74
C ILE A 101 -7.20 5.35 -1.59
N ALA A 102 -7.72 5.02 -0.40
CA ALA A 102 -8.37 3.74 -0.11
C ALA A 102 -9.78 3.62 -0.70
N ARG A 103 -10.37 4.73 -1.18
CA ARG A 103 -11.77 4.80 -1.61
C ARG A 103 -12.74 4.40 -0.49
N GLY A 104 -12.43 4.78 0.75
CA GLY A 104 -13.20 4.43 1.94
C GLY A 104 -13.16 2.95 2.36
N ASN A 105 -12.45 2.08 1.64
CA ASN A 105 -12.37 0.66 1.97
C ASN A 105 -11.28 0.39 3.01
N ASN A 106 -11.42 -0.74 3.73
CA ASN A 106 -10.39 -1.25 4.62
C ASN A 106 -9.03 -1.42 3.90
N VAL A 107 -7.96 -1.32 4.66
CA VAL A 107 -6.57 -1.38 4.17
C VAL A 107 -5.79 -2.41 4.96
N ALA A 108 -4.82 -3.06 4.33
CA ALA A 108 -3.86 -3.91 5.06
C ALA A 108 -2.83 -3.07 5.83
N PHE A 109 -2.55 -1.85 5.34
CA PHE A 109 -1.71 -0.86 6.01
C PHE A 109 -1.94 0.53 5.38
N ALA A 110 -1.60 1.59 6.11
CA ALA A 110 -1.63 2.97 5.63
C ALA A 110 -0.56 3.79 6.33
N GLY A 111 0.01 4.78 5.63
CA GLY A 111 1.10 5.56 6.18
C GLY A 111 1.61 6.67 5.27
N GLN A 112 2.76 7.22 5.62
CA GLN A 112 3.50 8.16 4.78
C GLN A 112 4.81 7.54 4.31
N ILE A 113 5.25 7.91 3.11
CA ILE A 113 6.49 7.44 2.51
C ILE A 113 7.26 8.61 1.91
N ARG A 114 8.54 8.70 2.25
CA ARG A 114 9.45 9.72 1.74
C ARG A 114 10.46 9.10 0.79
N PHE A 115 10.47 9.60 -0.44
CA PHE A 115 11.47 9.25 -1.44
C PHE A 115 12.57 10.32 -1.56
N GLY A 116 13.73 9.91 -2.07
CA GLY A 116 14.78 10.83 -2.52
C GLY A 116 14.27 11.83 -3.56
N HIS A 117 14.86 13.03 -3.56
CA HIS A 117 14.41 14.15 -4.39
C HIS A 117 15.31 14.40 -5.61
N ASN A 118 16.60 14.13 -5.50
CA ASN A 118 17.62 14.50 -6.47
C ASN A 118 17.73 13.43 -7.57
N LYS A 119 18.35 13.78 -8.70
CA LYS A 119 18.54 12.85 -9.84
C LYS A 119 19.15 11.50 -9.44
N ASN A 120 20.04 11.49 -8.44
CA ASN A 120 20.78 10.31 -8.02
C ASN A 120 20.04 9.41 -7.00
N ASN A 121 19.04 9.93 -6.29
CA ASN A 121 18.31 9.16 -5.26
C ASN A 121 16.79 9.10 -5.48
N LYS A 122 16.31 9.58 -6.63
CA LYS A 122 14.91 9.49 -7.01
C LYS A 122 14.46 8.02 -7.08
N GLY A 123 13.34 7.70 -6.44
CA GLY A 123 12.83 6.32 -6.36
C GLY A 123 13.52 5.46 -5.30
N GLN A 124 14.40 6.03 -4.47
CA GLN A 124 14.88 5.38 -3.25
C GLN A 124 14.04 5.84 -2.06
N ILE A 125 13.61 4.92 -1.21
CA ILE A 125 12.92 5.24 0.03
C ILE A 125 13.95 5.78 1.01
N LYS A 126 13.66 6.92 1.63
CA LYS A 126 14.43 7.47 2.74
C LYS A 126 13.92 6.91 4.07
N TYR A 127 12.61 6.99 4.25
CA TYR A 127 11.89 6.40 5.36
C TYR A 127 10.41 6.28 5.01
N TRP A 128 9.70 5.51 5.81
CA TRP A 128 8.24 5.43 5.80
C TRP A 128 7.74 5.11 7.21
N ASN A 129 6.46 5.38 7.46
CA ASN A 129 5.85 5.23 8.79
C ASN A 129 4.41 4.72 8.68
N ASN A 130 3.74 4.58 9.82
CA ASN A 130 2.32 4.25 9.95
C ASN A 130 1.40 5.48 10.09
N ALA A 131 1.91 6.71 9.90
CA ALA A 131 1.12 7.93 10.08
C ALA A 131 -0.03 8.01 9.06
N SER A 132 -1.25 7.82 9.56
CA SER A 132 -2.47 7.85 8.77
C SER A 132 -3.64 8.31 9.64
N GLY A 133 -4.49 9.18 9.11
CA GLY A 133 -5.61 9.73 9.88
C GLY A 133 -6.71 8.69 10.12
N HIS A 134 -7.17 8.07 9.03
CA HIS A 134 -8.40 7.25 9.01
C HIS A 134 -8.22 5.78 9.37
N TYR A 135 -7.00 5.25 9.47
CA TYR A 135 -6.78 3.80 9.64
C TYR A 135 -5.85 3.45 10.80
N LYS A 136 -4.91 4.35 11.15
CA LYS A 136 -3.99 4.26 12.30
C LYS A 136 -3.45 2.84 12.59
N PRO A 137 -2.79 2.18 11.61
CA PRO A 137 -2.32 0.82 11.81
C PRO A 137 -1.22 0.76 12.88
N SER A 138 -1.19 -0.35 13.61
CA SER A 138 -0.16 -0.62 14.60
C SER A 138 1.22 -0.73 13.95
N ALA A 139 2.25 -0.24 14.64
CA ALA A 139 3.64 -0.41 14.22
C ALA A 139 4.04 -1.89 14.09
N ASN A 140 3.44 -2.77 14.89
CA ASN A 140 3.68 -4.21 14.83
C ASN A 140 3.21 -4.84 13.51
N SER A 141 2.27 -4.19 12.82
CA SER A 141 1.72 -4.66 11.55
C SER A 141 2.48 -4.08 10.34
N ALA A 142 3.65 -3.46 10.54
CA ALA A 142 4.47 -2.88 9.47
C ALA A 142 4.83 -3.89 8.36
N GLY A 143 4.92 -5.18 8.68
CA GLY A 143 5.11 -6.25 7.69
C GLY A 143 4.04 -6.27 6.58
N ASN A 144 2.83 -5.80 6.87
CA ASN A 144 1.73 -5.75 5.91
C ASN A 144 1.95 -4.69 4.81
N ALA A 145 2.88 -3.75 5.01
CA ALA A 145 3.12 -2.68 4.05
C ALA A 145 3.83 -3.14 2.77
N GLY A 146 4.55 -4.27 2.81
CA GLY A 146 5.37 -4.73 1.67
C GLY A 146 6.55 -3.80 1.35
N LEU A 147 6.94 -2.95 2.29
CA LEU A 147 8.05 -1.99 2.19
C LEU A 147 9.27 -2.47 3.02
N PRO A 148 10.50 -2.00 2.72
CA PRO A 148 11.68 -2.42 3.46
C PRO A 148 11.60 -2.02 4.94
N LEU A 149 11.51 -3.02 5.83
CA LEU A 149 11.31 -2.80 7.27
C LEU A 149 12.46 -2.05 7.94
N ASN A 150 13.69 -2.17 7.42
CA ASN A 150 14.84 -1.43 7.91
C ASN A 150 14.74 0.10 7.68
N LEU A 151 13.77 0.56 6.90
CA LEU A 151 13.48 1.98 6.65
C LEU A 151 12.20 2.46 7.35
N PHE A 152 11.58 1.60 8.17
CA PHE A 152 10.38 1.94 8.92
C PHE A 152 10.74 2.76 10.16
N ILE A 153 10.04 3.88 10.34
CA ILE A 153 10.14 4.72 11.54
C ILE A 153 8.72 4.83 12.11
N PRO A 154 8.42 4.23 13.27
CA PRO A 154 7.08 4.23 13.83
C PRO A 154 6.65 5.66 14.19
N TYR A 155 5.37 5.94 13.95
CA TYR A 155 4.66 7.12 14.39
C TYR A 155 3.70 6.73 15.52
N GLY A 156 3.79 7.42 16.66
CA GLY A 156 2.89 7.23 17.79
C GLY A 156 1.56 7.95 17.58
N PHE A 157 0.46 7.31 17.93
CA PHE A 157 -0.90 7.85 17.84
C PHE A 157 -1.49 8.13 19.22
#